data_AF-A0A7I7LK01-F1
#
_entry.id   AF-A0A7I7LK01-F1
#
_cell.length_a   1.000
_cell.length_b   1.000
_cell.length_c   1.000
_cell.angle_alpha   90.00
_cell.angle_beta   90.00
_cell.angle_gamma   90.00
#
_symmetry.space_group_name_H-M   'P 1'
#
loop_
_entity.id
_entity.type
_entity.pdbx_description
1 polymer ?
#
loop_
_entity_poly.entity_id
_entity_poly.type
_entity_poly.pdbx_seq_one_letter_code
_entity_poly.pdbx_strand_id
1 'polypeptide(L)'
;MVAVVGFNSLLGAGFHVLDVAHIATLIGYTRGDGGFQWENAMGDLAIGVVGIMAYWFRGHFWLATIVVLSVQYLGDAAGHIYFWIAEHNVEPDNIGVPLWIDVVLPIIVWALYVGSRRHGGDAVPDRPVLG
;
A
#
# COMPACT_ATOMS: atom_id res chain seq x y z
N MET A 1 7.60 11.34 3.07
CA MET A 1 6.29 10.73 2.74
C MET A 1 6.47 9.30 2.24
N VAL A 2 7.00 9.12 1.03
CA VAL A 2 7.06 7.81 0.37
C VAL A 2 7.96 6.81 1.12
N ALA A 3 9.05 7.29 1.73
CA ALA A 3 9.91 6.48 2.60
C ALA A 3 9.24 6.02 3.91
N VAL A 4 8.35 6.83 4.49
CA VAL A 4 7.62 6.48 5.73
C VAL A 4 6.57 5.41 5.42
N VAL A 5 5.86 5.59 4.31
CA VAL A 5 4.96 4.57 3.76
C VAL A 5 5.71 3.27 3.45
N GLY A 6 6.91 3.38 2.85
CA GLY A 6 7.75 2.24 2.57
C GLY A 6 8.16 1.47 3.83
N PHE A 7 8.59 2.17 4.88
CA PHE A 7 8.93 1.54 6.15
C PHE A 7 7.72 0.81 6.77
N ASN A 8 6.53 1.44 6.79
CA ASN A 8 5.33 0.80 7.33
C ASN A 8 4.89 -0.42 6.51
N SER A 9 5.06 -0.39 5.19
CA SER A 9 4.71 -1.52 4.33
C SER A 9 5.66 -2.71 4.54
N LEU A 10 6.94 -2.46 4.84
CA LEU A 10 7.86 -3.52 5.26
C LEU A 10 7.44 -4.16 6.58
N LEU A 11 6.95 -3.37 7.54
CA LEU A 11 6.44 -3.92 8.80
C LEU A 11 5.16 -4.75 8.55
N GLY A 12 4.24 -4.25 7.71
CA GLY A 12 3.04 -4.98 7.28
C GLY A 12 3.37 -6.35 6.67
N ALA A 13 4.28 -6.37 5.69
CA ALA A 13 4.79 -7.63 5.11
C ALA A 13 5.37 -8.57 6.17
N GLY A 14 6.09 -8.03 7.16
CA GLY A 14 6.60 -8.79 8.30
C GLY A 14 5.50 -9.46 9.11
N PHE A 15 4.41 -8.74 9.43
CA PHE A 15 3.27 -9.31 10.16
C PHE A 15 2.55 -10.40 9.37
N HIS A 16 2.32 -10.19 8.06
CA HIS A 16 1.70 -11.19 7.20
C HIS A 16 2.52 -12.47 7.06
N VAL A 17 3.85 -12.37 7.07
CA VAL A 17 4.75 -13.55 6.96
C VAL A 17 4.89 -14.30 8.30
N LEU A 18 4.91 -13.58 9.42
CA LEU A 18 5.22 -14.18 10.73
C LEU A 18 3.99 -14.75 11.46
N ASP A 19 2.78 -14.24 11.19
CA ASP A 19 1.55 -14.68 11.86
C ASP A 19 0.37 -14.90 10.90
N VAL A 20 0.64 -15.65 9.84
CA VAL A 20 -0.27 -15.99 8.73
C VAL A 20 -1.67 -16.41 9.21
N ALA A 21 -1.74 -17.34 10.17
CA ALA A 21 -3.00 -17.96 10.60
C ALA A 21 -3.86 -17.01 11.45
N HIS A 22 -3.23 -16.21 12.32
CA HIS A 22 -3.96 -15.24 13.13
C HIS A 22 -4.53 -14.12 12.25
N ILE A 23 -3.72 -13.55 11.36
CA ILE A 23 -4.14 -12.47 10.46
C ILE A 23 -5.23 -12.94 9.49
N ALA A 24 -5.13 -14.16 8.95
CA ALA A 24 -6.19 -14.74 8.12
C ALA A 24 -7.53 -14.87 8.87
N THR A 25 -7.48 -15.16 10.18
CA THR A 25 -8.67 -15.23 11.03
C THR A 25 -9.27 -13.85 11.24
N LEU A 26 -8.47 -12.84 11.56
CA LEU A 26 -8.94 -11.46 11.78
C LEU A 26 -9.52 -10.81 10.50
N ILE A 27 -9.00 -11.19 9.33
CA ILE A 27 -9.54 -10.76 8.03
C ILE A 27 -10.81 -11.55 7.66
N GLY A 28 -11.04 -12.71 8.28
CA GLY A 28 -12.16 -13.58 7.92
C GLY A 28 -11.98 -14.37 6.63
N TYR A 29 -10.77 -14.39 6.07
CA TYR A 29 -10.42 -15.18 4.89
C TYR A 29 -9.49 -16.33 5.29
N THR A 30 -10.08 -17.41 5.79
CA THR A 30 -9.36 -18.60 6.29
C THR A 30 -9.37 -19.76 5.30
N ARG A 31 -9.81 -19.56 4.06
CA ARG A 31 -9.84 -20.61 3.04
C ARG A 31 -8.42 -20.97 2.61
N GLY A 32 -8.10 -22.27 2.66
CA GLY A 32 -6.81 -22.81 2.20
C GLY A 32 -5.75 -22.93 3.31
N ASP A 33 -4.49 -23.02 2.91
CA ASP A 33 -3.32 -23.13 3.79
C ASP A 33 -2.69 -21.78 4.17
N GLY A 34 -3.31 -20.67 3.75
CA GLY A 34 -2.81 -19.31 3.97
C GLY A 34 -1.96 -18.75 2.83
N GLY A 35 -1.84 -19.41 1.67
CA GLY A 35 -1.04 -18.92 0.54
C GLY A 35 -1.35 -17.49 0.08
N PHE A 36 -2.61 -17.02 0.21
CA PHE A 36 -2.97 -15.64 -0.15
C PHE A 36 -2.27 -14.60 0.74
N GLN A 37 -2.01 -14.89 2.01
CA GLN A 37 -1.29 -13.99 2.92
C GLN A 37 0.14 -13.78 2.47
N TRP A 38 0.77 -14.83 1.93
CA TRP A 38 2.11 -14.73 1.36
C TRP A 38 2.12 -13.84 0.13
N GLU A 39 1.18 -14.02 -0.80
CA GLU A 39 1.06 -13.16 -1.98
C GLU A 39 0.80 -11.70 -1.60
N ASN A 40 -0.09 -11.45 -0.62
CA ASN A 40 -0.35 -10.12 -0.10
C ASN A 40 0.89 -9.48 0.53
N ALA A 41 1.63 -10.26 1.33
CA ALA A 41 2.88 -9.83 1.94
C ALA A 41 3.93 -9.42 0.89
N MET A 42 3.96 -10.08 -0.27
CA MET A 42 4.87 -9.70 -1.36
C MET A 42 4.44 -8.38 -2.03
N GLY A 43 3.13 -8.10 -2.09
CA GLY A 43 2.60 -6.80 -2.50
C GLY A 43 3.06 -5.67 -1.55
N ASP A 44 2.89 -5.89 -0.26
CA ASP A 44 3.37 -4.97 0.80
C ASP A 44 4.88 -4.78 0.76
N LEU A 45 5.64 -5.86 0.57
CA LEU A 45 7.09 -5.82 0.43
C LEU A 45 7.50 -4.98 -0.80
N ALA A 46 6.83 -5.16 -1.93
CA ALA A 46 7.10 -4.39 -3.14
C ALA A 46 6.91 -2.90 -2.89
N ILE A 47 5.79 -2.49 -2.26
CA ILE A 47 5.54 -1.10 -1.85
C ILE A 47 6.59 -0.63 -0.86
N GLY A 48 7.00 -1.48 0.08
CA GLY A 48 8.05 -1.19 1.04
C GLY A 48 9.38 -0.82 0.37
N VAL A 49 9.80 -1.65 -0.57
CA VAL A 49 11.04 -1.49 -1.34
C VAL A 49 10.98 -0.22 -2.19
N VAL A 50 9.95 -0.03 -3.02
CA VAL A 50 9.84 1.18 -3.86
C VAL A 50 9.66 2.43 -2.99
N GLY A 51 8.96 2.29 -1.87
CA GLY A 51 8.76 3.35 -0.87
C GLY A 51 10.08 3.91 -0.34
N ILE A 52 10.98 3.01 0.07
CA ILE A 52 12.32 3.34 0.57
C ILE A 52 13.20 3.90 -0.56
N MET A 53 13.22 3.25 -1.72
CA MET A 53 13.98 3.71 -2.89
C MET A 53 13.61 5.15 -3.29
N ALA A 54 12.35 5.54 -3.11
CA ALA A 54 11.88 6.89 -3.44
C ALA A 54 12.60 8.00 -2.67
N TYR A 55 13.24 7.71 -1.53
CA TYR A 55 14.09 8.68 -0.85
C TYR A 55 15.24 9.18 -1.72
N TRP A 56 15.82 8.31 -2.55
CA TRP A 56 16.95 8.66 -3.42
C TRP A 56 16.51 9.10 -4.82
N PHE A 57 15.62 8.34 -5.48
CA PHE A 57 15.35 8.54 -6.91
C PHE A 57 14.43 9.71 -7.26
N ARG A 58 13.54 10.14 -6.34
CA ARG A 58 12.68 11.35 -6.44
C ARG A 58 11.95 11.54 -7.79
N GLY A 59 11.33 12.70 -8.03
CA GLY A 59 10.74 13.06 -9.33
C GLY A 59 9.70 12.07 -9.86
N HIS A 60 9.91 11.54 -11.06
CA HIS A 60 9.03 10.54 -11.68
C HIS A 60 9.00 9.20 -10.92
N PHE A 61 10.04 8.88 -10.14
CA PHE A 61 10.04 7.67 -9.33
C PHE A 61 8.96 7.74 -8.23
N TRP A 62 8.68 8.93 -7.68
CA TRP A 62 7.58 9.11 -6.73
C TRP A 62 6.22 8.85 -7.38
N LEU A 63 6.03 9.28 -8.63
CA LEU A 63 4.81 8.99 -9.37
C LEU A 63 4.61 7.48 -9.53
N ALA A 64 5.64 6.76 -9.99
CA ALA A 64 5.58 5.31 -10.12
C ALA A 64 5.27 4.61 -8.79
N THR A 65 5.93 5.04 -7.71
CA THR A 65 5.70 4.49 -6.37
C THR A 65 4.27 4.70 -5.88
N ILE A 66 3.71 5.90 -6.08
CA ILE A 66 2.33 6.22 -5.70
C ILE A 66 1.33 5.42 -6.52
N VAL A 67 1.61 5.18 -7.81
CA VAL A 67 0.75 4.34 -8.67
C VAL A 67 0.73 2.91 -8.15
N VAL A 68 1.90 2.32 -7.85
CA VAL A 68 1.98 0.95 -7.28
C VAL A 68 1.20 0.86 -5.97
N LEU A 69 1.42 1.81 -5.05
CA LEU A 69 0.66 1.86 -3.80
C LEU A 69 -0.85 1.96 -4.04
N SER A 70 -1.27 2.84 -4.94
CA SER A 70 -2.70 3.06 -5.21
C SER A 70 -3.35 1.81 -5.80
N VAL A 71 -2.66 1.08 -6.67
CA VAL A 71 -3.18 -0.16 -7.26
C VAL A 71 -3.38 -1.24 -6.19
N GLN A 72 -2.40 -1.44 -5.31
CA GLN A 72 -2.51 -2.41 -4.22
C GLN A 72 -3.62 -2.01 -3.24
N TYR A 73 -3.51 -0.84 -2.63
CA TYR A 73 -4.41 -0.43 -1.54
C TYR A 73 -5.86 -0.30 -2.03
N LEU A 74 -6.10 0.28 -3.21
CA LEU A 74 -7.48 0.33 -3.73
C LEU A 74 -7.99 -1.04 -4.20
N GLY A 75 -7.10 -1.94 -4.61
CA GLY A 75 -7.41 -3.34 -4.88
C GLY A 75 -7.87 -4.08 -3.62
N ASP A 76 -7.15 -3.90 -2.52
CA ASP A 76 -7.46 -4.48 -1.21
C ASP A 76 -8.79 -3.93 -0.68
N ALA A 77 -9.01 -2.60 -0.75
CA ALA A 77 -10.31 -2.00 -0.43
C ALA A 77 -11.46 -2.60 -1.25
N ALA A 78 -11.25 -2.82 -2.56
CA ALA A 78 -12.27 -3.44 -3.41
C ALA A 78 -12.56 -4.88 -2.98
N GLY A 79 -11.52 -5.64 -2.61
CA GLY A 79 -11.66 -6.98 -2.02
C GLY A 79 -12.45 -6.97 -0.71
N HIS A 80 -12.08 -6.10 0.22
CA HIS A 80 -12.76 -5.91 1.50
C HIS A 80 -14.26 -5.59 1.33
N ILE A 81 -14.58 -4.66 0.42
CA ILE A 81 -15.97 -4.28 0.10
C ILE A 81 -16.72 -5.46 -0.54
N TYR A 82 -16.09 -6.18 -1.46
CA TYR A 82 -16.68 -7.37 -2.06
C TYR A 82 -17.02 -8.43 -0.99
N PHE A 83 -16.07 -8.80 -0.14
CA PHE A 83 -16.29 -9.81 0.90
C PHE A 83 -17.30 -9.34 1.95
N TRP A 84 -17.33 -8.05 2.25
CA TRP A 84 -18.35 -7.49 3.14
C TRP A 84 -19.76 -7.64 2.56
N ILE A 85 -19.96 -7.26 1.30
CA ILE A 85 -21.29 -7.25 0.68
C ILE A 85 -21.73 -8.65 0.25
N ALA A 86 -20.87 -9.38 -0.45
CA ALA A 86 -21.22 -10.65 -1.10
C ALA A 86 -21.10 -11.85 -0.15
N GLU A 87 -20.17 -11.83 0.80
CA GLU A 87 -19.91 -12.94 1.73
C GLU A 87 -20.30 -12.61 3.18
N HIS A 88 -20.86 -11.42 3.43
CA HIS A 88 -21.22 -10.93 4.77
C HIS A 88 -20.05 -10.99 5.77
N ASN A 89 -18.82 -10.85 5.28
CA ASN A 89 -17.63 -10.84 6.12
C ASN A 89 -17.54 -9.51 6.87
N VAL A 90 -17.88 -9.53 8.16
CA VAL A 90 -17.85 -8.38 9.07
C VAL A 90 -16.70 -8.50 10.08
N GLU A 91 -15.70 -9.33 9.79
CA GLU A 91 -14.56 -9.52 10.67
C GLU A 91 -13.76 -8.21 10.86
N PRO A 92 -13.11 -8.03 12.02
CA PRO A 92 -12.50 -6.75 12.40
C PRO A 92 -11.50 -6.21 11.38
N ASP A 93 -10.68 -7.05 10.76
CA ASP A 93 -9.70 -6.59 9.77
C ASP A 93 -10.28 -6.56 8.35
N ASN A 94 -11.52 -7.03 8.14
CA ASN A 94 -12.20 -6.87 6.84
C ASN A 94 -12.88 -5.51 6.70
N ILE A 95 -13.62 -5.08 7.73
CA ILE A 95 -14.41 -3.83 7.68
C ILE A 95 -13.86 -2.73 8.61
N GLY A 96 -12.82 -3.03 9.37
CA GLY A 96 -12.19 -2.12 10.31
C GLY A 96 -11.07 -1.31 9.70
N VAL A 97 -10.03 -1.07 10.49
CA VAL A 97 -8.94 -0.14 10.17
C VAL A 97 -8.28 -0.41 8.80
N PRO A 98 -7.98 -1.66 8.39
CA PRO A 98 -7.34 -1.93 7.10
C PRO A 98 -8.10 -1.31 5.92
N LEU A 99 -9.40 -1.59 5.77
CA LEU A 99 -10.24 -1.01 4.72
C LEU A 99 -10.19 0.53 4.68
N TRP A 100 -10.17 1.20 5.84
CA TRP A 100 -10.08 2.66 5.87
C TRP A 100 -8.70 3.16 5.43
N ILE A 101 -7.63 2.47 5.82
CA ILE A 101 -6.26 2.81 5.39
C ILE A 101 -6.12 2.63 3.88
N ASP A 102 -6.68 1.55 3.34
CA ASP A 102 -6.69 1.21 1.91
C ASP A 102 -7.32 2.31 1.04
N VAL A 103 -8.31 3.03 1.57
CA VAL A 103 -8.94 4.14 0.86
C VAL A 103 -8.26 5.48 1.15
N VAL A 104 -7.95 5.76 2.42
CA VAL A 104 -7.50 7.10 2.85
C VAL A 104 -6.04 7.34 2.48
N LEU A 105 -5.16 6.34 2.60
CA LEU A 105 -3.73 6.54 2.33
C LEU A 105 -3.44 6.94 0.88
N PRO A 106 -4.02 6.30 -0.16
CA PRO A 106 -3.88 6.74 -1.55
C PRO A 106 -4.25 8.22 -1.74
N ILE A 107 -5.36 8.68 -1.14
CA ILE A 107 -5.81 10.08 -1.24
C ILE A 107 -4.77 11.02 -0.64
N ILE A 108 -4.24 10.70 0.54
CA ILE A 108 -3.23 11.51 1.22
C ILE A 108 -1.95 11.59 0.38
N VAL A 109 -1.44 10.48 -0.13
CA VAL A 109 -0.18 10.49 -0.89
C VAL A 109 -0.31 11.23 -2.22
N TRP A 110 -1.47 11.14 -2.89
CA TRP A 110 -1.76 11.93 -4.08
C TRP A 110 -1.85 13.42 -3.78
N ALA A 111 -2.55 13.81 -2.70
CA ALA A 111 -2.65 15.21 -2.29
C ALA A 111 -1.27 15.83 -2.02
N LEU A 112 -0.41 15.10 -1.30
CA LEU A 112 0.95 15.52 -0.99
C LEU A 112 1.86 15.53 -2.23
N TYR A 113 1.70 14.58 -3.16
CA TYR A 113 2.41 14.60 -4.44
C TYR A 113 2.06 15.84 -5.26
N VAL A 114 0.77 16.12 -5.43
CA VAL A 114 0.29 17.32 -6.15
C VAL A 114 0.78 18.58 -5.46
N GLY A 115 0.74 18.62 -4.13
CA GLY A 115 1.30 19.71 -3.32
C GLY A 115 2.79 19.92 -3.62
N SER A 116 3.60 18.86 -3.55
CA SER A 116 5.04 18.91 -3.84
C SER A 116 5.32 19.39 -5.27
N ARG A 117 4.59 18.88 -6.27
CA ARG A 117 4.72 19.30 -7.69
C ARG A 117 4.44 20.78 -7.88
N ARG A 118 3.39 21.31 -7.24
CA ARG A 118 2.98 22.72 -7.38
C ARG A 118 3.97 23.70 -6.74
N HIS A 119 4.70 23.26 -5.72
CA HIS A 119 5.64 24.11 -4.98
C HIS A 119 7.10 23.89 -5.36
N GLY A 120 7.38 23.15 -6.44
CA GLY A 120 8.76 22.90 -6.87
C GLY A 120 9.56 21.96 -5.97
N GLY A 121 8.89 21.10 -5.19
CA GLY A 121 9.54 20.15 -4.29
C GLY A 121 10.01 18.87 -4.98
N ASP A 122 10.38 17.87 -4.17
CA ASP A 122 10.98 16.57 -4.57
C ASP A 122 10.20 15.76 -5.62
N ALA A 123 8.92 16.06 -5.86
CA ALA A 123 8.13 15.41 -6.90
C ALA A 123 8.41 15.96 -8.32
N VAL A 124 9.07 17.11 -8.42
CA VAL A 124 9.49 17.70 -9.69
C VAL A 124 10.75 16.97 -10.17
N PRO A 125 10.76 16.42 -11.40
CA PRO A 125 11.95 15.80 -11.94
C PRO A 125 13.04 16.85 -12.14
N ASP A 126 14.28 16.49 -11.86
CA ASP A 126 15.42 17.29 -12.27
C ASP A 126 15.38 17.46 -13.79
N ARG A 127 15.68 18.67 -14.28
CA ARG A 127 15.77 18.90 -15.73
C ARG A 127 16.85 17.97 -16.27
N PRO A 128 16.63 17.28 -17.41
CA PRO A 128 17.71 16.58 -18.06
C PRO A 128 18.83 17.60 -18.30
N VAL A 129 20.04 17.26 -17.87
CA VAL A 129 21.24 17.94 -18.36
C VAL A 129 21.27 17.58 -19.84
N LEU A 130 20.74 18.46 -20.68
CA LEU A 130 20.97 18.40 -22.12
C LEU A 130 22.48 18.62 -22.28
N GLY A 131 23.22 17.52 -22.34
CA GLY A 131 24.63 17.48 -22.71
C GLY A 131 24.80 17.57 -24.21
#